data_AF-A0A0C2FDB0-F1
#
_entry.id   AF-A0A0C2FDB0-F1
#
_cell.length_a   1.000
_cell.length_b   1.000
_cell.length_c   1.000
_cell.angle_alpha   90.00
_cell.angle_beta   90.00
_cell.angle_gamma   90.00
#
_symmetry.space_group_name_H-M   'P 1'
#
loop_
_entity.id
_entity.type
_entity.pdbx_description
1 polymer ?
#
loop_
_entity_poly.entity_id
_entity_poly.type
_entity_poly.pdbx_seq_one_letter_code
_entity_poly.pdbx_strand_id
1 'polypeptide(L)'
;MNFYEEGGCTPFGMHLRQNNIARTWYECKEHSDYEHRLEQVREFNRVNKYRKRGIYMMPTRFGIGFGLKQLNQVLVAVWCPKKGVPQTTHSNISQR
;
A
#
# COMPACT_ATOMS: atom_id res chain seq x y z
N MET A 1 -16.06 -10.13 6.16
CA MET A 1 -14.80 -9.39 6.46
C MET A 1 -15.19 -8.01 6.95
N ASN A 2 -14.46 -7.45 7.91
CA ASN A 2 -14.78 -6.15 8.52
C ASN A 2 -14.00 -5.01 7.83
N PHE A 3 -14.02 -4.96 6.51
CA PHE A 3 -13.38 -3.87 5.77
C PHE A 3 -14.25 -2.62 5.81
N TYR A 4 -13.62 -1.46 5.68
CA TYR A 4 -14.36 -0.24 5.39
C TYR A 4 -15.07 -0.37 4.05
N GLU A 5 -16.26 0.20 3.96
CA GLU A 5 -16.98 0.38 2.71
C GLU A 5 -16.61 1.71 2.05
N GLU A 6 -16.98 1.86 0.79
CA GLU A 6 -16.82 3.13 0.07
C GLU A 6 -17.65 4.22 0.76
N GLY A 7 -17.07 5.42 0.94
CA GLY A 7 -17.71 6.50 1.68
C GLY A 7 -17.68 6.35 3.21
N GLY A 8 -17.14 5.24 3.74
CA GLY A 8 -16.97 5.04 5.18
C GLY A 8 -16.12 6.12 5.84
N CYS A 9 -16.36 6.39 7.13
CA CYS A 9 -15.66 7.43 7.88
C CYS A 9 -14.61 6.81 8.82
N THR A 10 -13.40 7.36 8.82
CA THR A 10 -12.37 6.98 9.79
C THR A 10 -12.69 7.55 11.18
N PRO A 11 -12.07 7.02 12.26
CA PRO A 11 -12.21 7.57 13.60
C PRO A 11 -11.81 9.06 13.74
N PHE A 12 -11.10 9.62 12.75
CA PHE A 12 -10.67 11.01 12.71
C PHE A 12 -11.55 11.88 11.79
N GLY A 13 -12.73 11.40 11.37
CA GLY A 13 -13.67 12.17 10.56
C GLY A 13 -13.34 12.22 9.05
N MET A 14 -12.36 11.44 8.59
CA MET A 14 -12.00 11.42 7.16
C MET A 14 -12.87 10.42 6.41
N HIS A 15 -13.55 10.88 5.37
CA HIS A 15 -14.33 10.02 4.48
C HIS A 15 -13.42 9.32 3.49
N LEU A 16 -13.61 8.01 3.33
CA LEU A 16 -12.87 7.19 2.39
C LEU A 16 -13.47 7.35 1.00
N ARG A 17 -12.65 7.84 0.07
CA ARG A 17 -12.95 7.89 -1.36
C ARG A 17 -12.01 6.93 -2.08
N GLN A 18 -12.51 6.22 -3.09
CA GLN A 18 -11.75 5.24 -3.88
C GLN A 18 -11.09 4.17 -3.00
N ASN A 19 -11.87 3.57 -2.09
CA ASN A 19 -11.42 2.54 -1.18
C ASN A 19 -11.18 1.22 -1.93
N ASN A 20 -9.92 0.95 -2.26
CA ASN A 20 -9.53 -0.23 -3.02
C ASN A 20 -9.26 -1.48 -2.18
N ILE A 21 -9.55 -1.47 -0.86
CA ILE A 21 -9.11 -2.54 0.05
C ILE A 21 -9.66 -3.92 -0.33
N ALA A 22 -10.95 -3.99 -0.70
CA ALA A 22 -11.57 -5.24 -1.13
C ALA A 22 -10.92 -5.76 -2.41
N ARG A 23 -10.72 -4.90 -3.41
CA ARG A 23 -10.07 -5.26 -4.68
C ARG A 23 -8.67 -5.81 -4.44
N THR A 24 -7.81 -5.06 -3.73
CA THR A 24 -6.43 -5.47 -3.45
C THR A 24 -6.35 -6.74 -2.62
N TRP A 25 -7.34 -6.98 -1.75
CA TRP A 25 -7.43 -8.21 -0.97
C TRP A 25 -7.68 -9.42 -1.86
N TYR A 26 -8.63 -9.34 -2.80
CA TYR A 26 -8.92 -10.43 -3.73
C TYR A 26 -7.79 -10.64 -4.74
N GLU A 27 -7.23 -9.57 -5.30
CA GLU A 27 -6.06 -9.65 -6.20
C GLU A 27 -4.87 -10.31 -5.51
N CYS A 28 -4.56 -9.92 -4.26
CA CYS A 28 -3.46 -10.53 -3.50
C CYS A 28 -3.74 -12.01 -3.19
N LYS A 29 -4.99 -12.35 -2.87
CA LYS A 29 -5.41 -13.73 -2.62
C LYS A 29 -5.21 -14.62 -3.85
N GLU A 30 -5.58 -14.12 -5.02
CA GLU A 30 -5.45 -14.80 -6.31
C GLU A 30 -3.97 -14.93 -6.71
N HIS A 31 -3.23 -13.81 -6.73
CA HIS A 31 -1.81 -13.80 -7.13
C HIS A 31 -0.91 -14.64 -6.22
N SER A 32 -1.25 -14.77 -4.94
CA SER A 32 -0.47 -15.57 -3.99
C SER A 32 -0.85 -17.05 -3.95
N ASP A 33 -1.84 -17.46 -4.75
CA ASP A 33 -2.46 -18.80 -4.73
C ASP A 33 -2.81 -19.25 -3.30
N TYR A 34 -3.46 -18.33 -2.57
CA TYR A 34 -3.59 -18.45 -1.12
C TYR A 34 -4.35 -19.70 -0.69
N GLU A 35 -5.44 -20.05 -1.40
CA GLU A 35 -6.28 -21.20 -1.04
C GLU A 35 -5.54 -22.52 -1.24
N HIS A 36 -4.82 -22.68 -2.36
CA HIS A 36 -4.03 -23.87 -2.60
C HIS A 36 -2.90 -24.01 -1.57
N ARG A 37 -2.20 -22.92 -1.26
CA ARG A 37 -1.15 -22.93 -0.22
C ARG A 37 -1.71 -23.19 1.17
N LEU A 38 -2.93 -22.74 1.46
CA LEU A 38 -3.61 -23.04 2.71
C LEU A 38 -3.88 -24.54 2.85
N GLU A 39 -4.33 -25.20 1.79
CA GLU A 39 -4.49 -26.66 1.76
C GLU A 39 -3.16 -27.39 1.95
N GLN A 40 -2.10 -26.97 1.27
CA GLN A 40 -0.76 -27.52 1.46
C GLN A 40 -0.26 -27.36 2.90
N VAL A 41 -0.51 -26.21 3.53
CA VAL A 41 -0.16 -25.96 4.94
C VAL A 41 -0.96 -26.90 5.86
N ARG A 42 -2.27 -27.08 5.60
CA ARG A 42 -3.12 -28.02 6.37
C ARG A 42 -2.60 -29.45 6.25
N GLU A 43 -2.30 -29.90 5.05
CA GLU A 43 -1.79 -31.26 4.82
C GLU A 43 -0.41 -31.47 5.46
N PHE A 44 0.51 -30.51 5.30
CA PHE A 44 1.80 -30.53 5.98
C PHE A 44 1.62 -30.64 7.50
N ASN A 45 0.71 -29.85 8.07
CA ASN A 45 0.43 -29.87 9.50
C ASN A 45 -0.26 -31.16 9.96
N ARG A 46 -1.00 -31.85 9.09
CA ARG A 46 -1.63 -33.15 9.39
C ARG A 46 -0.59 -34.26 9.53
N VAL A 47 0.38 -34.31 8.62
CA VAL A 47 1.38 -35.39 8.58
C VAL A 47 2.57 -35.16 9.52
N ASN A 48 2.86 -33.90 9.91
CA ASN A 48 4.00 -33.58 10.77
C ASN A 48 3.57 -33.31 12.22
N LYS A 49 3.98 -34.16 13.17
CA LYS A 49 3.65 -34.00 14.60
C LYS A 49 4.38 -32.83 15.27
N TYR A 50 5.68 -32.68 15.01
CA TYR A 50 6.56 -31.75 15.74
C TYR A 50 6.96 -30.49 14.97
N ARG A 51 6.60 -30.39 13.68
CA ARG A 51 6.88 -29.21 12.85
C ARG A 51 5.61 -28.75 12.18
N LYS A 52 5.29 -27.46 12.27
CA LYS A 52 4.10 -26.86 11.66
C LYS A 52 4.48 -25.71 10.74
N ARG A 53 3.61 -25.41 9.79
CA ARG A 53 3.64 -24.23 8.90
C ARG A 53 2.42 -23.37 9.15
N GLY A 54 2.55 -22.08 8.91
CA GLY A 54 1.46 -21.11 8.97
C GLY A 54 1.49 -20.22 7.74
N ILE A 55 0.33 -19.74 7.34
CA ILE A 55 0.14 -18.73 6.31
C ILE A 55 -0.96 -17.79 6.78
N TYR A 56 -0.80 -16.50 6.52
CA TYR A 56 -1.78 -15.48 6.86
C TYR A 56 -1.67 -14.32 5.87
N MET A 57 -2.75 -13.55 5.73
CA MET A 57 -2.81 -12.34 4.90
C MET A 57 -3.40 -11.21 5.75
N MET A 58 -2.73 -10.06 5.77
CA MET A 58 -3.15 -8.89 6.55
C MET A 58 -3.41 -7.72 5.59
N PRO A 59 -4.60 -7.12 5.61
CA PRO A 59 -4.83 -5.89 4.86
C PRO A 59 -4.21 -4.72 5.61
N THR A 60 -3.68 -3.75 4.89
CA THR A 60 -3.13 -2.51 5.46
C THR A 60 -3.66 -1.29 4.73
N ARG A 61 -3.80 -0.19 5.46
CA ARG A 61 -4.12 1.13 4.92
C ARG A 61 -3.17 2.14 5.55
N PHE A 62 -2.46 2.89 4.71
CA PHE A 62 -1.53 3.91 5.16
C PHE A 62 -2.00 5.29 4.68
N GLY A 63 -2.14 6.25 5.60
CA GLY A 63 -2.45 7.63 5.25
C GLY A 63 -1.18 8.33 4.78
N ILE A 64 -1.21 8.95 3.61
CA ILE A 64 -0.08 9.70 3.05
C ILE A 64 -0.30 11.19 3.30
N GLY A 65 0.68 11.84 3.92
CA GLY A 65 0.70 13.27 4.17
C GLY A 65 1.31 13.63 5.52
N PHE A 66 1.79 14.86 5.65
CA PHE A 66 2.26 15.40 6.92
C PHE A 66 1.10 16.01 7.71
N GLY A 67 1.11 15.84 9.04
CA GLY A 67 0.10 16.42 9.93
C GLY A 67 0.10 17.95 9.92
N LEU A 68 1.25 18.58 9.65
CA LEU A 68 1.38 20.02 9.46
C LEU A 68 1.22 20.37 7.98
N LYS A 69 0.21 21.19 7.64
CA LYS A 69 -0.10 21.57 6.25
C LYS A 69 1.10 22.18 5.53
N GLN A 70 1.90 22.98 6.23
CA GLN A 70 3.09 23.67 5.74
C GLN A 70 4.22 22.72 5.31
N LEU A 71 4.16 21.44 5.65
CA LEU A 71 5.15 20.46 5.17
C LEU A 71 4.71 19.79 3.86
N ASN A 72 3.46 19.96 3.44
CA ASN A 72 2.92 19.37 2.22
C ASN A 72 3.10 20.32 1.01
N GLN A 73 4.30 20.87 0.84
CA GLN A 73 4.68 21.77 -0.24
C GLN A 73 6.04 21.40 -0.83
N VAL A 74 6.26 21.69 -2.11
CA VAL A 74 7.50 21.36 -2.83
C VAL A 74 7.96 22.56 -3.65
N LEU A 75 9.28 22.78 -3.72
CA LEU A 75 9.87 23.80 -4.58
C LEU A 75 10.46 23.13 -5.83
N VAL A 76 10.14 23.69 -6.99
CA VAL A 76 10.72 23.31 -8.29
C VAL A 76 11.18 24.58 -8.98
N ALA A 77 12.39 24.56 -9.50
CA ALA A 77 12.96 25.65 -10.30
C ALA A 77 13.25 25.17 -11.71
N VAL A 78 12.87 25.98 -12.70
CA VAL A 78 13.06 25.70 -14.13
C VAL A 78 13.88 26.82 -14.73
N TRP A 79 14.96 26.47 -15.41
CA TRP A 79 15.79 27.40 -16.15
C TRP A 79 15.67 27.11 -17.65
N CYS A 80 15.26 28.12 -18.43
CA CYS A 80 15.09 28.01 -19.88
C CYS A 80 16.07 28.96 -20.59
N PRO A 81 17.18 28.46 -21.13
CA PRO A 81 18.12 29.28 -21.90
C PRO A 81 17.59 29.58 -23.30
N LYS A 82 17.98 30.73 -23.87
CA LYS A 82 17.58 31.14 -25.24
C LYS A 82 18.03 30.16 -26.35
N LYS A 83 19.10 29.42 -26.11
CA LYS A 83 19.58 28.30 -26.94
C LYS A 83 19.95 27.17 -25.99
N GLY A 84 19.44 25.96 -26.23
CA GLY A 84 19.69 24.78 -25.39
C GLY A 84 18.41 24.16 -24.84
N VAL A 85 18.57 23.14 -24.01
CA VAL A 85 17.46 22.42 -23.37
C VAL A 85 17.09 23.07 -22.03
N PRO A 86 15.79 23.12 -21.67
CA PRO A 86 15.37 23.50 -20.33
C PRO A 86 15.98 22.59 -19.27
N GLN A 87 16.36 23.17 -18.14
CA GLN A 87 16.86 22.43 -16.97
C GLN A 87 15.90 22.59 -15.80
N THR A 88 15.79 21.54 -14.99
CA THR A 88 14.89 21.49 -13.84
C THR A 88 15.64 21.03 -12.60
N THR A 89 15.35 21.64 -11.46
CA THR A 89 15.80 21.18 -10.15
C THR A 89 14.64 21.27 -9.14
N HIS A 90 14.69 20.47 -8.09
CA HIS A 90 13.65 20.42 -7.07
C HIS A 90 14.24 20.24 -5.68
N SER A 91 13.48 20.58 -4.64
CA SER A 91 13.93 20.51 -3.24
C SER A 91 14.13 19.08 -2.71
N ASN A 92 13.64 18.05 -3.41
CA ASN A 92 13.77 16.66 -2.94
C ASN A 92 15.21 16.15 -3.05
N ILE A 93 15.63 15.37 -2.06
CA ILE A 93 16.91 14.67 -2.04
C ILE A 93 16.69 13.24 -2.51
N SER A 94 17.51 12.79 -3.46
CA SER A 94 17.55 11.39 -3.89
C SER A 94 18.25 10.55 -2.81
N GLN A 95 17.52 9.58 -2.24
CA GLN A 95 18.09 8.60 -1.32
C GLN A 95 18.31 7.30 -2.10
N ARG A 96 19.56 6.83 -2.14
CA ARG A 96 19.93 5.50 -2.65
C ARG A 96 20.04 4.51 -1.50
#